data_AF-A0A484ZH22-F1
#
_entry.id   AF-A0A484ZH22-F1
#
_cell.length_a   1.000
_cell.length_b   1.000
_cell.length_c   1.000
_cell.angle_alpha   90.00
_cell.angle_beta   90.00
_cell.angle_gamma   90.00
#
_symmetry.space_group_name_H-M   'P 1'
#
loop_
_entity.id
_entity.type
_entity.pdbx_description
1 polymer ?
#
loop_
_entity_poly.entity_id
_entity_poly.type
_entity_poly.pdbx_seq_one_letter_code
_entity_poly.pdbx_strand_id
1 'polypeptide(L)'
;MLNIDTYGAAKAIAEVLGIDTQSQQTTSQTRELSEAERESRRQAQSESKANEQAKKRERFMARYRTLEATVTKGTSDYLTNKGLTGFTFPLLPDGNLLIPLVDAGGFVTGAQTITPAGKKLILTGSTKKGSYYLVNAPETVSTVILAEGLATALSVHLMRPDALTVAAIDAGNLLPVAEVMRNRYPEATIILAADNDIKLNEPNTGKDAAEKAALSVAGWVALPPTNGQADWDDYRQENGLEAAAGMFNELLYQVEGGKLMSAVEVIATHSGQKKNSEDLKPYLETRPEGLFWIKPDIVKGSSEVVNIEQWLSDPMKPAAKGVNDIGEHYLIIEYGKGEIKALPSGSVGDREGWRILRSAGVNVTAKPAMQNILADWLNTRRNLTKWLVTHKSGWHKGAYIMPDGSIIGTPEQPILFNGQSAAATAYQTKGTLDSWRDDVAALADGNPFMMFSIGAALAAPMAGITLADSFGIHLYAQSTAGKSTTADMAVSLYGDPDLQRLTWYGTAYGIANEAVAHNDGLLYLDEVGQGADPKHVYKSAYTLFNGKGKIQGARDGGNRPLESWRTVAISTGEKDIETFLLSAGMKVNAGQLVRLLNIR
;
A
#
# COMPACT_ATOMS: atom_id res chain seq x y z
N MET A 1 8.16 -16.98 -61.49
CA MET A 1 8.36 -17.53 -60.13
C MET A 1 7.07 -17.34 -59.37
N LEU A 2 6.57 -18.41 -58.74
CA LEU A 2 5.20 -18.53 -58.21
C LEU A 2 4.88 -17.47 -57.15
N ASN A 3 3.71 -16.84 -57.31
CA ASN A 3 3.13 -15.88 -56.38
C ASN A 3 2.44 -16.67 -55.26
N ILE A 4 3.13 -16.88 -54.15
CA ILE A 4 2.59 -17.58 -52.98
C ILE A 4 2.62 -16.58 -51.82
N ASP A 5 1.47 -16.34 -51.19
CA ASP A 5 1.38 -15.49 -50.00
C ASP A 5 2.07 -16.15 -48.80
N THR A 6 2.29 -15.38 -47.73
CA THR A 6 2.98 -15.85 -46.51
C THR A 6 2.32 -17.08 -45.87
N TYR A 7 1.01 -17.25 -46.03
CA TYR A 7 0.26 -18.39 -45.54
C TYR A 7 0.50 -19.65 -46.39
N GLY A 8 0.50 -19.51 -47.71
CA GLY A 8 0.84 -20.58 -48.65
C GLY A 8 2.29 -21.04 -48.51
N ALA A 9 3.22 -20.13 -48.21
CA ALA A 9 4.62 -20.46 -47.93
C ALA A 9 4.76 -21.25 -46.61
N ALA A 10 4.05 -20.83 -45.55
CA ALA A 10 4.04 -21.53 -44.27
C ALA A 10 3.42 -22.93 -44.37
N LYS A 11 2.35 -23.09 -45.16
CA LYS A 11 1.69 -24.38 -45.38
C LYS A 11 2.56 -25.37 -46.17
N ALA A 12 3.26 -24.89 -47.20
CA ALA A 12 4.20 -25.72 -47.97
C ALA A 12 5.39 -26.18 -47.10
N ILE A 13 5.87 -25.34 -46.19
CA ILE A 13 6.92 -25.70 -45.23
C ILE A 13 6.40 -26.72 -44.19
N ALA A 14 5.17 -26.56 -43.70
CA ALA A 14 4.55 -27.48 -42.75
C ALA A 14 4.32 -28.90 -43.34
N GLU A 15 3.96 -29.00 -44.63
CA GLU A 15 3.84 -30.28 -45.34
C GLU A 15 5.20 -30.97 -45.56
N VAL A 16 6.26 -30.21 -45.88
CA VAL A 16 7.63 -30.74 -46.00
C VAL A 16 8.19 -31.21 -44.66
N LEU A 17 7.74 -30.61 -43.54
CA LEU A 17 8.17 -30.94 -42.18
C LEU A 17 7.26 -31.95 -41.46
N GLY A 18 6.18 -32.44 -42.10
CA GLY A 18 5.28 -33.45 -41.52
C GLY A 18 4.43 -32.96 -40.34
N ILE A 19 4.10 -31.67 -40.28
CA ILE A 19 3.31 -31.07 -39.20
C ILE A 19 1.82 -31.05 -39.61
N ASP A 20 0.99 -31.82 -38.92
CA ASP A 20 -0.46 -31.92 -39.18
C ASP A 20 -1.21 -30.67 -38.69
N THR A 21 -1.85 -29.94 -39.61
CA THR A 21 -2.48 -28.63 -39.36
C THR A 21 -4.01 -28.67 -39.24
N GLN A 22 -4.66 -29.85 -39.29
CA GLN A 22 -6.12 -29.94 -39.25
C GLN A 22 -6.74 -30.06 -37.84
N SER A 23 -5.96 -30.14 -36.76
CA SER A 23 -6.48 -30.44 -35.42
C SER A 23 -6.70 -29.23 -34.48
N GLN A 24 -6.40 -27.99 -34.91
CA GLN A 24 -6.41 -26.82 -33.99
C GLN A 24 -7.64 -25.91 -34.08
N GLN A 25 -8.44 -25.94 -35.15
CA GLN A 25 -9.59 -25.02 -35.28
C GLN A 25 -10.84 -25.45 -34.50
N THR A 26 -11.08 -26.75 -34.30
CA THR A 26 -12.29 -27.23 -33.60
C THR A 26 -12.19 -27.11 -32.07
N THR A 27 -10.96 -27.01 -31.54
CA THR A 27 -10.68 -27.05 -30.09
C THR A 27 -10.72 -25.66 -29.43
N SER A 28 -10.53 -24.56 -30.17
CA SER A 28 -10.58 -23.20 -29.60
C SER A 28 -12.03 -22.69 -29.44
N GLN A 29 -12.89 -22.88 -30.44
CA GLN A 29 -14.30 -22.46 -30.37
C GLN A 29 -15.08 -23.19 -29.28
N THR A 30 -14.81 -24.49 -29.09
CA THR A 30 -15.46 -25.29 -28.03
C THR A 30 -14.98 -24.89 -26.62
N ARG A 31 -13.74 -24.38 -26.49
CA ARG A 31 -13.21 -23.87 -25.20
C ARG A 31 -13.80 -22.51 -24.84
N GLU A 32 -13.87 -21.59 -25.81
CA GLU A 32 -14.43 -20.24 -25.64
C GLU A 32 -15.91 -20.28 -25.26
N LEU A 33 -16.72 -21.15 -25.90
CA LEU A 33 -18.12 -21.37 -25.53
C LEU A 33 -18.26 -21.92 -24.10
N SER A 34 -17.35 -22.79 -23.65
CA SER A 34 -17.38 -23.35 -22.29
C SER A 34 -16.96 -22.35 -21.21
N GLU A 35 -16.12 -21.37 -21.54
CA GLU A 35 -15.68 -20.32 -20.62
C GLU A 35 -16.77 -19.25 -20.44
N ALA A 36 -17.43 -18.84 -21.52
CA ALA A 36 -18.58 -17.93 -21.47
C ALA A 36 -19.76 -18.50 -20.65
N GLU A 37 -20.06 -19.79 -20.79
CA GLU A 37 -21.10 -20.46 -19.98
C GLU A 37 -20.73 -20.53 -18.48
N ARG A 38 -19.45 -20.73 -18.16
CA ARG A 38 -18.96 -20.72 -16.77
C ARG A 38 -19.04 -19.32 -16.16
N GLU A 39 -18.73 -18.29 -16.94
CA GLU A 39 -18.81 -16.91 -16.51
C GLU A 39 -20.26 -16.46 -16.29
N SER A 40 -21.16 -16.80 -17.21
CA SER A 40 -22.60 -16.54 -17.04
C SER A 40 -23.19 -17.26 -15.82
N ARG A 41 -22.82 -18.52 -15.57
CA ARG A 41 -23.22 -19.24 -14.34
C ARG A 41 -22.66 -18.59 -13.08
N ARG A 42 -21.42 -18.09 -13.10
CA ARG A 42 -20.82 -17.36 -11.97
C ARG A 42 -21.54 -16.04 -11.71
N GLN A 43 -21.89 -15.30 -12.75
CA GLN A 43 -22.66 -14.05 -12.64
C GLN A 43 -24.06 -14.31 -12.08
N ALA A 44 -24.80 -15.27 -12.63
CA ALA A 44 -26.13 -15.64 -12.14
C ALA A 44 -26.10 -16.15 -10.67
N GLN A 45 -25.07 -16.91 -10.29
CA GLN A 45 -24.87 -17.33 -8.89
C GLN A 45 -24.53 -16.15 -7.97
N SER A 46 -23.74 -15.18 -8.45
CA SER A 46 -23.40 -13.96 -7.70
C SER A 46 -24.64 -13.09 -7.46
N GLU A 47 -25.44 -12.85 -8.50
CA GLU A 47 -26.69 -12.10 -8.43
C GLU A 47 -27.73 -12.75 -7.51
N SER A 48 -27.88 -14.09 -7.60
CA SER A 48 -28.77 -14.85 -6.73
C SER A 48 -28.37 -14.73 -5.25
N LYS A 49 -27.07 -14.87 -4.95
CA LYS A 49 -26.52 -14.69 -3.59
C LYS A 49 -26.71 -13.26 -3.07
N ALA A 50 -26.50 -12.25 -3.91
CA ALA A 50 -26.69 -10.85 -3.55
C ALA A 50 -28.17 -10.56 -3.21
N ASN A 51 -29.10 -11.08 -4.01
CA ASN A 51 -30.53 -10.91 -3.78
C ASN A 51 -31.01 -11.61 -2.50
N GLU A 52 -30.50 -12.81 -2.21
CA GLU A 52 -30.80 -13.52 -0.95
C GLU A 52 -30.27 -12.76 0.28
N GLN A 53 -29.06 -12.21 0.21
CA GLN A 53 -28.51 -11.37 1.27
C GLN A 53 -29.31 -10.08 1.50
N ALA A 54 -29.76 -9.42 0.41
CA ALA A 54 -30.60 -8.23 0.50
C ALA A 54 -31.93 -8.51 1.21
N LYS A 55 -32.63 -9.60 0.84
CA LYS A 55 -33.88 -10.03 1.50
C LYS A 55 -33.67 -10.38 2.97
N LYS A 56 -32.54 -11.01 3.32
CA LYS A 56 -32.20 -11.32 4.71
C LYS A 56 -31.99 -10.04 5.54
N ARG A 57 -31.30 -9.05 4.98
CA ARG A 57 -31.07 -7.74 5.61
C ARG A 57 -32.38 -7.00 5.85
N GLU A 58 -33.30 -7.00 4.87
CA GLU A 58 -34.60 -6.35 4.99
C GLU A 58 -35.44 -6.97 6.12
N ARG A 59 -35.51 -8.30 6.19
CA ARG A 59 -36.23 -9.03 7.27
C ARG A 59 -35.65 -8.73 8.65
N PHE A 60 -34.31 -8.69 8.76
CA PHE A 60 -33.64 -8.31 10.00
C PHE A 60 -34.01 -6.88 10.40
N MET A 61 -33.89 -5.91 9.48
CA MET A 61 -34.16 -4.51 9.76
C MET A 61 -35.61 -4.27 10.19
N ALA A 62 -36.57 -4.95 9.56
CA ALA A 62 -37.97 -4.89 9.97
C ALA A 62 -38.16 -5.37 11.42
N ARG A 63 -37.57 -6.54 11.77
CA ARG A 63 -37.65 -7.08 13.14
C ARG A 63 -36.95 -6.18 14.16
N TYR A 64 -35.79 -5.64 13.82
CA TYR A 64 -35.03 -4.75 14.68
C TYR A 64 -35.83 -3.47 14.99
N ARG A 65 -36.40 -2.82 13.97
CA ARG A 65 -37.23 -1.62 14.15
C ARG A 65 -38.46 -1.86 15.03
N THR A 66 -39.10 -3.02 14.91
CA THR A 66 -40.23 -3.38 15.79
C THR A 66 -39.81 -3.44 17.25
N LEU A 67 -38.64 -4.02 17.54
CA LEU A 67 -38.11 -4.08 18.90
C LEU A 67 -37.67 -2.70 19.39
N GLU A 68 -36.91 -1.97 18.57
CA GLU A 68 -36.43 -0.61 18.85
C GLU A 68 -37.57 0.35 19.18
N ALA A 69 -38.73 0.24 18.52
CA ALA A 69 -39.89 1.07 18.82
C ALA A 69 -40.49 0.84 20.22
N THR A 70 -40.18 -0.30 20.86
CA THR A 70 -40.69 -0.64 22.19
C THR A 70 -39.70 -0.36 23.32
N VAL A 71 -38.48 0.08 23.00
CA VAL A 71 -37.44 0.26 24.03
C VAL A 71 -37.62 1.55 24.80
N THR A 72 -37.29 1.49 26.09
CA THR A 72 -37.11 2.68 26.95
C THR A 72 -35.65 2.78 27.36
N LYS A 73 -35.11 4.00 27.47
CA LYS A 73 -33.75 4.18 28.01
C LYS A 73 -33.79 4.02 29.53
N GLY A 74 -32.96 3.12 30.05
CA GLY A 74 -32.87 2.88 31.48
C GLY A 74 -31.61 2.13 31.88
N THR A 75 -31.50 1.85 33.17
CA THR A 75 -30.41 1.05 33.75
C THR A 75 -30.79 -0.42 33.70
N SER A 76 -29.88 -1.28 33.23
CA SER A 76 -30.13 -2.72 33.16
C SER A 76 -29.74 -3.43 34.44
N ASP A 77 -30.61 -4.30 34.95
CA ASP A 77 -30.31 -5.20 36.07
C ASP A 77 -29.05 -6.03 35.83
N TYR A 78 -28.81 -6.48 34.59
CA TYR A 78 -27.59 -7.22 34.24
C TYR A 78 -26.33 -6.40 34.51
N LEU A 79 -26.31 -5.12 34.09
CA LEU A 79 -25.16 -4.24 34.30
C LEU A 79 -25.06 -3.81 35.76
N THR A 80 -26.19 -3.56 36.42
CA THR A 80 -26.23 -3.25 37.86
C THR A 80 -25.67 -4.40 38.69
N ASN A 81 -26.02 -5.64 38.38
CA ASN A 81 -25.49 -6.84 39.05
C ASN A 81 -23.98 -7.01 38.81
N LYS A 82 -23.46 -6.51 37.69
CA LYS A 82 -22.02 -6.43 37.40
C LYS A 82 -21.35 -5.17 37.98
N GLY A 83 -22.04 -4.36 38.79
CA GLY A 83 -21.48 -3.12 39.35
C GLY A 83 -21.17 -2.03 38.30
N LEU A 84 -21.77 -2.11 37.11
CA LEU A 84 -21.66 -1.12 36.03
C LEU A 84 -22.85 -0.15 36.11
N THR A 85 -22.86 0.66 37.16
CA THR A 85 -23.90 1.69 37.36
C THR A 85 -23.53 2.99 36.62
N GLY A 86 -24.54 3.77 36.22
CA GLY A 86 -24.34 5.05 35.52
C GLY A 86 -24.45 5.01 34.00
N PHE A 87 -24.67 3.84 33.40
CA PHE A 87 -24.94 3.71 31.97
C PHE A 87 -26.43 3.49 31.68
N THR A 88 -26.96 4.26 30.73
CA THR A 88 -28.33 4.08 30.23
C THR A 88 -28.32 3.40 28.87
N PHE A 89 -29.11 2.32 28.75
CA PHE A 89 -29.21 1.52 27.52
C PHE A 89 -30.67 1.36 27.08
N PRO A 90 -30.91 0.99 25.80
CA PRO A 90 -32.22 0.57 25.33
C PRO A 90 -32.67 -0.72 26.03
N LEU A 91 -33.78 -0.67 26.76
CA LEU A 91 -34.40 -1.81 27.44
C LEU A 91 -35.73 -2.14 26.79
N LEU A 92 -35.92 -3.41 26.45
CA LEU A 92 -37.21 -3.94 26.05
C LEU A 92 -38.17 -3.98 27.25
N PRO A 93 -39.50 -4.07 27.02
CA PRO A 93 -40.49 -4.09 28.10
C PRO A 93 -40.32 -5.22 29.12
N ASP A 94 -39.64 -6.30 28.75
CA ASP A 94 -39.31 -7.44 29.61
C ASP A 94 -38.00 -7.27 30.40
N GLY A 95 -37.37 -6.09 30.33
CA GLY A 95 -36.11 -5.76 31.01
C GLY A 95 -34.85 -6.22 30.26
N ASN A 96 -34.99 -6.86 29.10
CA ASN A 96 -33.84 -7.26 28.30
C ASN A 96 -33.16 -6.04 27.67
N LEU A 97 -31.83 -6.00 27.72
CA LEU A 97 -31.03 -5.06 26.95
C LEU A 97 -31.18 -5.34 25.46
N LEU A 98 -31.29 -4.30 24.64
CA LEU A 98 -31.17 -4.36 23.19
C LEU A 98 -29.93 -3.59 22.75
N ILE A 99 -28.92 -4.31 22.25
CA ILE A 99 -27.62 -3.79 21.85
C ILE A 99 -27.51 -3.79 20.32
N PRO A 100 -27.55 -2.63 19.65
CA PRO A 100 -27.37 -2.55 18.20
C PRO A 100 -25.93 -2.83 17.79
N LEU A 101 -25.73 -3.66 16.77
CA LEU A 101 -24.41 -3.91 16.18
C LEU A 101 -24.31 -3.14 14.87
N VAL A 102 -23.23 -2.39 14.72
CA VAL A 102 -22.96 -1.58 13.52
C VAL A 102 -21.79 -2.14 12.72
N ASP A 103 -21.79 -1.88 11.42
CA ASP A 103 -20.67 -2.16 10.53
C ASP A 103 -19.63 -1.01 10.48
N ALA A 104 -18.66 -1.12 9.57
CA ALA A 104 -17.65 -0.09 9.36
C ALA A 104 -18.25 1.27 8.93
N GLY A 105 -19.41 1.27 8.25
CA GLY A 105 -20.13 2.47 7.84
C GLY A 105 -21.04 3.05 8.92
N GLY A 106 -21.15 2.40 10.09
CA GLY A 106 -22.03 2.81 11.18
C GLY A 106 -23.49 2.39 10.98
N PHE A 107 -23.80 1.54 10.00
CA PHE A 107 -25.16 1.05 9.79
C PHE A 107 -25.46 -0.14 10.69
N VAL A 108 -26.67 -0.19 11.26
CA VAL A 108 -27.11 -1.35 12.05
C VAL A 108 -27.24 -2.57 11.15
N THR A 109 -26.45 -3.59 11.43
CA THR A 109 -26.37 -4.86 10.68
C THR A 109 -26.70 -6.07 11.54
N GLY A 110 -26.74 -5.90 12.86
CA GLY A 110 -27.11 -6.93 13.81
C GLY A 110 -27.63 -6.34 15.12
N ALA A 111 -28.12 -7.21 16.00
CA ALA A 111 -28.45 -6.82 17.37
C ALA A 111 -28.25 -8.00 18.33
N GLN A 112 -27.84 -7.71 19.56
CA GLN A 112 -27.77 -8.67 20.66
C GLN A 112 -28.79 -8.29 21.74
N THR A 113 -29.48 -9.28 22.29
CA THR A 113 -30.29 -9.11 23.49
C THR A 113 -29.61 -9.75 24.69
N ILE A 114 -29.63 -9.08 25.85
CA ILE A 114 -29.07 -9.61 27.10
C ILE A 114 -30.16 -9.57 28.16
N THR A 115 -30.48 -10.71 28.77
CA THR A 115 -31.50 -10.76 29.83
C THR A 115 -30.98 -10.19 31.15
N PRO A 116 -31.87 -9.82 32.10
CA PRO A 116 -31.46 -9.43 33.46
C PRO A 116 -30.54 -10.45 34.15
N ALA A 117 -30.71 -11.73 33.84
CA ALA A 117 -29.87 -12.83 34.33
C ALA A 117 -28.56 -13.04 33.52
N GLY A 118 -28.29 -12.21 32.52
CA GLY A 118 -27.06 -12.26 31.72
C GLY A 118 -27.06 -13.22 30.54
N LYS A 119 -28.21 -13.80 30.16
CA LYS A 119 -28.29 -14.67 28.97
C LYS A 119 -28.22 -13.82 27.70
N LYS A 120 -27.20 -14.06 26.88
CA LYS A 120 -26.92 -13.32 25.63
C LYS A 120 -27.49 -14.07 24.43
N LEU A 121 -28.22 -13.40 23.54
CA LEU A 121 -28.80 -13.97 22.31
C LEU A 121 -28.63 -13.00 21.13
N ILE A 122 -28.22 -13.50 19.98
CA ILE A 122 -28.15 -12.72 18.74
C ILE A 122 -29.50 -12.75 18.02
N LEU A 123 -30.00 -11.58 17.62
CA LEU A 123 -31.26 -11.46 16.92
C LEU A 123 -31.17 -12.19 15.56
N THR A 124 -32.15 -13.04 15.25
CA THR A 124 -32.16 -13.82 14.00
C THR A 124 -32.09 -12.90 12.79
N GLY A 125 -31.20 -13.23 11.84
CA GLY A 125 -30.98 -12.44 10.63
C GLY A 125 -29.82 -11.45 10.73
N SER A 126 -29.25 -11.24 11.93
CA SER A 126 -28.08 -10.37 12.13
C SER A 126 -26.87 -10.83 11.32
N THR A 127 -26.13 -9.87 10.78
CA THR A 127 -24.77 -10.06 10.26
C THR A 127 -23.79 -9.77 11.38
N LYS A 128 -23.31 -10.82 12.07
CA LYS A 128 -22.41 -10.67 13.22
C LYS A 128 -20.97 -10.34 12.82
N LYS A 129 -20.44 -11.03 11.81
CA LYS A 129 -19.02 -10.96 11.42
C LYS A 129 -18.61 -9.52 11.09
N GLY A 130 -17.66 -8.98 11.84
CA GLY A 130 -17.14 -7.62 11.68
C GLY A 130 -18.08 -6.50 12.16
N SER A 131 -19.25 -6.85 12.70
CA SER A 131 -20.17 -5.90 13.32
C SER A 131 -19.91 -5.85 14.83
N TYR A 132 -20.01 -4.66 15.42
CA TYR A 132 -19.61 -4.39 16.80
C TYR A 132 -20.58 -3.42 17.48
N TYR A 133 -20.57 -3.40 18.82
CA TYR A 133 -21.22 -2.34 19.58
C TYR A 133 -20.21 -1.25 19.91
N LEU A 134 -20.58 0.01 19.66
CA LEU A 134 -19.77 1.18 19.95
C LEU A 134 -20.11 1.69 21.36
N VAL A 135 -19.17 1.63 22.30
CA VAL A 135 -19.42 2.03 23.70
C VAL A 135 -19.42 3.56 23.86
N ASN A 136 -18.47 4.22 23.21
CA ASN A 136 -18.29 5.68 23.22
C ASN A 136 -17.87 6.18 21.83
N ALA A 137 -17.88 7.50 21.64
CA ALA A 137 -17.46 8.16 20.41
C ALA A 137 -16.61 9.40 20.74
N PRO A 138 -15.31 9.23 21.07
CA PRO A 138 -14.43 10.36 21.36
C PRO A 138 -14.19 11.19 20.09
N GLU A 139 -13.93 12.49 20.25
CA GLU A 139 -13.67 13.42 19.13
C GLU A 139 -12.42 13.04 18.33
N THR A 140 -11.39 12.54 19.02
CA THR A 140 -10.14 12.07 18.43
C THR A 140 -9.85 10.65 18.87
N VAL A 141 -9.49 9.77 17.92
CA VAL A 141 -9.22 8.35 18.19
C VAL A 141 -7.72 8.08 18.01
N SER A 142 -6.97 8.05 19.12
CA SER A 142 -5.56 7.64 19.16
C SER A 142 -5.37 6.20 19.65
N THR A 143 -6.33 5.69 20.42
CA THR A 143 -6.36 4.32 20.95
C THR A 143 -7.74 3.72 20.75
N VAL A 144 -7.80 2.47 20.31
CA VAL A 144 -9.02 1.67 20.19
C VAL A 144 -8.88 0.43 21.08
N ILE A 145 -9.84 0.20 21.96
CA ILE A 145 -9.89 -0.97 22.82
C ILE A 145 -11.08 -1.85 22.42
N LEU A 146 -10.81 -3.10 22.11
CA LEU A 146 -11.82 -4.10 21.79
C LEU A 146 -11.92 -5.06 22.96
N ALA A 147 -13.14 -5.27 23.44
CA ALA A 147 -13.41 -6.33 24.40
C ALA A 147 -14.37 -7.36 23.80
N GLU A 148 -14.31 -8.58 24.32
CA GLU A 148 -15.19 -9.66 23.86
C GLU A 148 -16.66 -9.35 24.15
N GLY A 149 -16.99 -9.03 25.41
CA GLY A 149 -18.36 -8.76 25.86
C GLY A 149 -18.66 -7.31 26.21
N LEU A 150 -19.95 -6.96 26.34
CA LEU A 150 -20.39 -5.62 26.73
C LEU A 150 -19.90 -5.21 28.13
N ALA A 151 -19.94 -6.10 29.12
CA ALA A 151 -19.52 -5.78 30.48
C ALA A 151 -18.02 -5.47 30.54
N THR A 152 -17.20 -6.34 29.94
CA THR A 152 -15.75 -6.13 29.77
C THR A 152 -15.46 -4.82 29.05
N ALA A 153 -16.18 -4.51 27.95
CA ALA A 153 -16.01 -3.26 27.21
C ALA A 153 -16.32 -2.03 28.07
N LEU A 154 -17.40 -2.05 28.84
CA LEU A 154 -17.74 -0.94 29.73
C LEU A 154 -16.74 -0.79 30.88
N SER A 155 -16.28 -1.91 31.46
CA SER A 155 -15.27 -1.91 32.51
C SER A 155 -13.96 -1.30 32.02
N VAL A 156 -13.51 -1.66 30.82
CA VAL A 156 -12.29 -1.09 30.24
C VAL A 156 -12.49 0.37 29.80
N HIS A 157 -13.69 0.74 29.33
CA HIS A 157 -14.00 2.15 29.07
C HIS A 157 -13.91 3.00 30.36
N LEU A 158 -14.33 2.47 31.51
CA LEU A 158 -14.14 3.15 32.80
C LEU A 158 -12.65 3.25 33.20
N MET A 159 -11.83 2.25 32.85
CA MET A 159 -10.39 2.26 33.13
C MET A 159 -9.62 3.21 32.19
N ARG A 160 -10.08 3.34 30.94
CA ARG A 160 -9.46 4.12 29.85
C ARG A 160 -10.52 4.96 29.11
N PRO A 161 -11.06 6.01 29.75
CA PRO A 161 -12.13 6.83 29.17
C PRO A 161 -11.68 7.64 27.95
N ASP A 162 -10.36 7.83 27.79
CA ASP A 162 -9.70 8.49 26.67
C ASP A 162 -9.73 7.67 25.36
N ALA A 163 -9.90 6.35 25.46
CA ALA A 163 -9.85 5.45 24.32
C ALA A 163 -11.23 5.20 23.70
N LEU A 164 -11.25 4.99 22.39
CA LEU A 164 -12.43 4.47 21.72
C LEU A 164 -12.62 3.01 22.11
N THR A 165 -13.76 2.66 22.72
CA THR A 165 -14.02 1.31 23.19
C THR A 165 -15.17 0.66 22.42
N VAL A 166 -14.99 -0.59 22.00
CA VAL A 166 -15.98 -1.37 21.27
C VAL A 166 -16.12 -2.78 21.84
N ALA A 167 -17.33 -3.33 21.77
CA ALA A 167 -17.59 -4.73 22.12
C ALA A 167 -17.72 -5.57 20.84
N ALA A 168 -16.90 -6.61 20.72
CA ALA A 168 -16.89 -7.55 19.59
C ALA A 168 -17.97 -8.63 19.70
N ILE A 169 -18.68 -8.72 20.83
CA ILE A 169 -19.82 -9.59 21.11
C ILE A 169 -19.46 -11.03 21.51
N ASP A 170 -18.47 -11.64 20.84
CA ASP A 170 -17.88 -12.92 21.20
C ASP A 170 -16.45 -13.09 20.65
N ALA A 171 -15.69 -14.05 21.20
CA ALA A 171 -14.30 -14.34 20.83
C ALA A 171 -14.10 -14.52 19.31
N GLY A 172 -15.04 -15.21 18.65
CA GLY A 172 -14.98 -15.51 17.23
C GLY A 172 -15.11 -14.27 16.33
N ASN A 173 -15.52 -13.14 16.88
CA ASN A 173 -15.70 -11.88 16.17
C ASN A 173 -14.63 -10.82 16.51
N LEU A 174 -13.73 -11.09 17.45
CA LEU A 174 -12.62 -10.18 17.79
C LEU A 174 -11.74 -9.86 16.57
N LEU A 175 -11.31 -10.87 15.82
CA LEU A 175 -10.45 -10.67 14.63
C LEU A 175 -11.15 -9.84 13.53
N PRO A 176 -12.36 -10.20 13.06
CA PRO A 176 -13.07 -9.38 12.08
C PRO A 176 -13.28 -7.93 12.52
N VAL A 177 -13.58 -7.70 13.81
CA VAL A 177 -13.78 -6.34 14.34
C VAL A 177 -12.44 -5.61 14.45
N ALA A 178 -11.36 -6.29 14.85
CA ALA A 178 -10.02 -5.71 14.87
C ALA A 178 -9.61 -5.22 13.49
N GLU A 179 -9.80 -6.03 12.44
CA GLU A 179 -9.52 -5.64 11.05
C GLU A 179 -10.34 -4.41 10.64
N VAL A 180 -11.63 -4.35 11.00
CA VAL A 180 -12.49 -3.18 10.75
C VAL A 180 -11.93 -1.94 11.47
N MET A 181 -11.52 -2.07 12.73
CA MET A 181 -10.96 -0.95 13.51
C MET A 181 -9.63 -0.47 12.94
N ARG A 182 -8.74 -1.39 12.52
CA ARG A 182 -7.47 -1.03 11.89
C ARG A 182 -7.67 -0.32 10.56
N ASN A 183 -8.61 -0.77 9.73
CA ASN A 183 -8.92 -0.08 8.48
C ASN A 183 -9.50 1.31 8.70
N ARG A 184 -10.34 1.48 9.74
CA ARG A 184 -10.96 2.76 10.07
C ARG A 184 -10.01 3.73 10.77
N TYR A 185 -9.10 3.22 11.60
CA TYR A 185 -8.12 3.99 12.36
C TYR A 185 -6.71 3.40 12.18
N PRO A 186 -6.07 3.65 11.01
CA PRO A 186 -4.80 3.02 10.65
C PRO A 186 -3.66 3.27 11.64
N GLU A 187 -3.61 4.47 12.21
CA GLU A 187 -2.55 4.91 13.12
C GLU A 187 -2.88 4.69 14.61
N ALA A 188 -4.10 4.28 14.95
CA ALA A 188 -4.48 4.13 16.35
C ALA A 188 -3.83 2.89 16.98
N THR A 189 -3.46 2.98 18.25
CA THR A 189 -3.06 1.81 19.04
C THR A 189 -4.28 0.94 19.27
N ILE A 190 -4.24 -0.33 18.84
CA ILE A 190 -5.35 -1.27 19.04
C ILE A 190 -5.00 -2.20 20.20
N ILE A 191 -5.88 -2.29 21.19
CA ILE A 191 -5.74 -3.13 22.38
C ILE A 191 -6.90 -4.13 22.43
N LEU A 192 -6.60 -5.41 22.62
CA LEU A 192 -7.56 -6.49 22.78
C LEU A 192 -7.65 -6.81 24.28
N ALA A 193 -8.71 -6.34 24.92
CA ALA A 193 -9.06 -6.68 26.29
C ALA A 193 -9.73 -8.05 26.32
N ALA A 194 -8.94 -9.09 26.58
CA ALA A 194 -9.34 -10.47 26.42
C ALA A 194 -9.82 -11.10 27.73
N ASP A 195 -10.74 -12.06 27.61
CA ASP A 195 -11.15 -12.91 28.72
C ASP A 195 -10.03 -13.95 28.98
N ASN A 196 -9.70 -14.18 30.26
CA ASN A 196 -8.68 -15.13 30.66
C ASN A 196 -9.32 -16.45 31.09
N ASP A 197 -9.65 -17.30 30.11
CA ASP A 197 -10.39 -18.55 30.30
C ASP A 197 -9.49 -19.72 30.74
N ILE A 198 -8.75 -19.57 31.84
CA ILE A 198 -7.85 -20.63 32.33
C ILE A 198 -8.68 -21.81 32.83
N LYS A 199 -8.58 -22.94 32.12
CA LYS A 199 -9.12 -24.24 32.51
C LYS A 199 -8.03 -25.29 32.42
N LEU A 200 -8.01 -26.21 33.40
CA LEU A 200 -7.02 -27.29 33.42
C LEU A 200 -7.20 -28.18 32.18
N ASN A 201 -6.15 -28.30 31.35
CA ASN A 201 -6.10 -29.10 30.13
C ASN A 201 -7.02 -28.65 28.96
N GLU A 202 -7.53 -27.41 28.95
CA GLU A 202 -8.25 -26.84 27.80
C GLU A 202 -7.51 -25.61 27.22
N PRO A 203 -7.64 -25.33 25.91
CA PRO A 203 -7.12 -24.10 25.32
C PRO A 203 -7.82 -22.86 25.90
N ASN A 204 -7.05 -21.82 26.19
CA ASN A 204 -7.60 -20.53 26.63
C ASN A 204 -8.18 -19.80 25.40
N THR A 205 -9.46 -20.04 25.13
CA THR A 205 -10.11 -19.60 23.90
C THR A 205 -10.17 -18.07 23.78
N GLY A 206 -10.45 -17.36 24.88
CA GLY A 206 -10.42 -15.90 24.94
C GLY A 206 -9.03 -15.33 24.61
N LYS A 207 -7.98 -15.86 25.24
CA LYS A 207 -6.58 -15.50 24.93
C LYS A 207 -6.22 -15.79 23.48
N ASP A 208 -6.45 -17.01 23.00
CA ASP A 208 -6.04 -17.42 21.65
C ASP A 208 -6.73 -16.57 20.57
N ALA A 209 -8.01 -16.23 20.77
CA ALA A 209 -8.76 -15.37 19.86
C ALA A 209 -8.23 -13.93 19.86
N ALA A 210 -7.93 -13.39 21.04
CA ALA A 210 -7.37 -12.06 21.18
C ALA A 210 -5.95 -11.93 20.62
N GLU A 211 -5.08 -12.90 20.89
CA GLU A 211 -3.72 -12.95 20.34
C GLU A 211 -3.74 -13.06 18.82
N LYS A 212 -4.64 -13.88 18.27
CA LYS A 212 -4.83 -13.99 16.82
C LYS A 212 -5.33 -12.69 16.21
N ALA A 213 -6.28 -12.02 16.86
CA ALA A 213 -6.78 -10.71 16.42
C ALA A 213 -5.66 -9.66 16.49
N ALA A 214 -4.93 -9.57 17.60
CA ALA A 214 -3.80 -8.68 17.80
C ALA A 214 -2.72 -8.86 16.73
N LEU A 215 -2.35 -10.10 16.42
CA LEU A 215 -1.41 -10.44 15.35
C LEU A 215 -1.86 -9.91 13.98
N SER A 216 -3.15 -9.97 13.67
CA SER A 216 -3.68 -9.51 12.37
C SER A 216 -3.65 -7.99 12.19
N VAL A 217 -3.58 -7.24 13.29
CA VAL A 217 -3.66 -5.77 13.28
C VAL A 217 -2.49 -5.06 13.95
N ALA A 218 -1.40 -5.76 14.26
CA ALA A 218 -0.30 -5.25 15.07
C ALA A 218 -0.80 -4.61 16.39
N GLY A 219 -1.74 -5.28 17.04
CA GLY A 219 -2.38 -4.86 18.28
C GLY A 219 -1.66 -5.37 19.53
N TRP A 220 -2.09 -4.85 20.68
CA TRP A 220 -1.69 -5.28 22.01
C TRP A 220 -2.78 -6.16 22.62
N VAL A 221 -2.44 -7.00 23.58
CA VAL A 221 -3.38 -7.82 24.35
C VAL A 221 -3.25 -7.46 25.82
N ALA A 222 -4.38 -7.40 26.53
CA ALA A 222 -4.44 -7.27 27.98
C ALA A 222 -5.26 -8.43 28.54
N LEU A 223 -4.68 -9.21 29.46
CA LEU A 223 -5.37 -10.27 30.18
C LEU A 223 -5.43 -9.94 31.68
N PRO A 224 -6.57 -10.12 32.36
CA PRO A 224 -6.64 -9.94 33.80
C PRO A 224 -5.74 -10.98 34.50
N PRO A 225 -5.00 -10.58 35.55
CA PRO A 225 -4.15 -11.50 36.29
C PRO A 225 -5.03 -12.35 37.21
N THR A 226 -5.10 -13.65 36.95
CA THR A 226 -5.95 -14.58 37.73
C THR A 226 -5.36 -15.99 37.75
N ASN A 227 -5.73 -16.75 38.80
CA ASN A 227 -5.44 -18.18 38.92
C ASN A 227 -6.59 -19.07 38.39
N GLY A 228 -7.68 -18.47 37.90
CA GLY A 228 -8.86 -19.15 37.37
C GLY A 228 -9.46 -18.40 36.18
N GLN A 229 -10.70 -18.70 35.81
CA GLN A 229 -11.41 -17.97 34.76
C GLN A 229 -11.81 -16.58 35.25
N ALA A 230 -11.35 -15.52 34.59
CA ALA A 230 -11.80 -14.14 34.86
C ALA A 230 -11.73 -13.27 33.61
N ASP A 231 -12.65 -12.30 33.51
CA ASP A 231 -12.57 -11.19 32.59
C ASP A 231 -12.14 -9.89 33.32
N TRP A 232 -11.95 -8.80 32.56
CA TRP A 232 -11.60 -7.49 33.17
C TRP A 232 -12.72 -6.87 34.01
N ASP A 233 -13.97 -7.30 33.82
CA ASP A 233 -15.10 -6.86 34.65
C ASP A 233 -15.08 -7.56 36.02
N ASP A 234 -14.81 -8.85 36.06
CA ASP A 234 -14.63 -9.63 37.29
C ASP A 234 -13.42 -9.11 38.07
N TYR A 235 -12.28 -8.85 37.41
CA TYR A 235 -11.10 -8.28 38.05
C TYR A 235 -11.36 -6.89 38.66
N ARG A 236 -12.12 -6.04 37.96
CA ARG A 236 -12.56 -4.73 38.44
C ARG A 236 -13.47 -4.83 39.66
N GLN A 237 -14.41 -5.78 39.67
CA GLN A 237 -15.32 -5.98 40.80
C GLN A 237 -14.57 -6.43 42.06
N GLU A 238 -13.55 -7.29 41.90
CA GLU A 238 -12.75 -7.79 43.02
C GLU A 238 -11.76 -6.74 43.56
N ASN A 239 -11.06 -6.03 42.67
CA ASN A 239 -9.93 -5.17 43.04
C ASN A 239 -10.24 -3.67 43.03
N GLY A 240 -11.40 -3.27 42.52
CA GLY A 240 -11.78 -1.88 42.30
C GLY A 240 -11.24 -1.31 40.99
N LEU A 241 -11.80 -0.16 40.59
CA LEU A 241 -11.53 0.45 39.28
C LEU A 241 -10.08 0.91 39.10
N GLU A 242 -9.50 1.54 40.12
CA GLU A 242 -8.15 2.12 40.05
C GLU A 242 -7.07 1.04 39.93
N ALA A 243 -7.16 -0.01 40.75
CA ALA A 243 -6.25 -1.16 40.67
C ALA A 243 -6.39 -1.90 39.34
N ALA A 244 -7.61 -2.07 38.85
CA ALA A 244 -7.86 -2.69 37.55
C ALA A 244 -7.28 -1.86 36.40
N ALA A 245 -7.41 -0.54 36.42
CA ALA A 245 -6.80 0.35 35.42
C ALA A 245 -5.26 0.29 35.46
N GLY A 246 -4.67 0.22 36.65
CA GLY A 246 -3.23 0.02 36.82
C GLY A 246 -2.76 -1.28 36.17
N MET A 247 -3.38 -2.41 36.52
CA MET A 247 -3.01 -3.71 35.96
C MET A 247 -3.30 -3.83 34.48
N PHE A 248 -4.37 -3.22 33.99
CA PHE A 248 -4.69 -3.19 32.57
C PHE A 248 -3.55 -2.60 31.75
N ASN A 249 -2.94 -1.51 32.22
CA ASN A 249 -1.83 -0.87 31.52
C ASN A 249 -0.50 -1.62 31.71
N GLU A 250 -0.24 -2.18 32.89
CA GLU A 250 1.00 -2.94 33.17
C GLU A 250 1.07 -4.25 32.39
N LEU A 251 -0.07 -4.94 32.21
CA LEU A 251 -0.16 -6.25 31.58
C LEU A 251 -0.41 -6.20 30.08
N LEU A 252 -0.28 -5.03 29.45
CA LEU A 252 -0.30 -4.95 27.99
C LEU A 252 0.88 -5.71 27.40
N TYR A 253 0.65 -6.54 26.39
CA TYR A 253 1.73 -7.21 25.69
C TYR A 253 1.46 -7.33 24.19
N GLN A 254 2.53 -7.43 23.40
CA GLN A 254 2.44 -7.79 21.98
C GLN A 254 2.82 -9.25 21.77
N VAL A 255 2.16 -9.87 20.79
CA VAL A 255 2.43 -11.24 20.36
C VAL A 255 3.28 -11.17 19.11
N GLU A 256 4.56 -11.55 19.18
CA GLU A 256 5.43 -11.70 18.00
C GLU A 256 5.99 -13.12 17.95
N GLY A 257 5.63 -13.88 16.91
CA GLY A 257 6.29 -15.16 16.57
C GLY A 257 6.44 -16.16 17.73
N GLY A 258 5.49 -16.20 18.67
CA GLY A 258 5.51 -17.10 19.83
C GLY A 258 6.25 -16.61 21.07
N LYS A 259 6.68 -15.34 21.13
CA LYS A 259 7.17 -14.68 22.36
C LYS A 259 6.22 -13.57 22.82
N LEU A 260 5.92 -13.55 24.12
CA LEU A 260 5.18 -12.46 24.80
C LEU A 260 6.16 -11.32 25.13
N MET A 261 5.82 -10.06 24.80
CA MET A 261 6.57 -8.86 25.20
C MET A 261 5.70 -7.94 26.06
N SER A 262 6.01 -7.73 27.35
CA SER A 262 5.16 -6.97 28.30
C SER A 262 5.43 -5.46 28.33
N ALA A 263 4.43 -4.67 28.68
CA ALA A 263 4.50 -3.22 28.85
C ALA A 263 5.30 -2.75 30.07
N VAL A 264 5.63 -3.65 31.01
CA VAL A 264 6.53 -3.32 32.14
C VAL A 264 7.96 -3.05 31.65
N GLU A 265 8.35 -3.53 30.47
CA GLU A 265 9.61 -3.13 29.80
C GLU A 265 9.57 -1.68 29.28
N VAL A 266 8.41 -1.01 29.33
CA VAL A 266 8.18 0.35 28.80
C VAL A 266 8.11 1.43 29.90
N ILE A 267 8.00 1.11 31.20
CA ILE A 267 7.69 2.13 32.24
C ILE A 267 8.63 2.19 33.46
N ALA A 268 9.57 1.27 33.70
CA ALA A 268 10.38 1.30 34.92
C ALA A 268 11.57 2.31 34.90
N THR A 269 11.27 3.60 35.09
CA THR A 269 12.16 4.54 35.82
C THR A 269 11.58 4.81 37.20
N HIS A 270 12.40 4.57 38.23
CA HIS A 270 12.25 4.93 39.66
C HIS A 270 11.38 4.04 40.56
N SER A 271 11.97 2.97 41.09
CA SER A 271 12.37 2.91 42.51
C SER A 271 13.10 1.59 42.80
N GLY A 272 14.15 1.68 43.61
CA GLY A 272 15.25 0.71 43.62
C GLY A 272 14.90 -0.69 44.13
N GLN A 273 15.12 -1.70 43.30
CA GLN A 273 15.55 -3.03 43.72
C GLN A 273 16.60 -3.57 42.74
N LYS A 274 17.58 -4.32 43.29
CA LYS A 274 18.77 -4.84 42.58
C LYS A 274 18.39 -5.59 41.30
N LYS A 275 18.87 -5.07 40.16
CA LYS A 275 18.61 -5.56 38.80
C LYS A 275 19.60 -6.64 38.34
N ASN A 276 19.10 -7.59 37.54
CA ASN A 276 19.81 -8.76 37.01
C ASN A 276 20.76 -8.40 35.85
N SER A 277 21.71 -9.27 35.50
CA SER A 277 22.75 -9.00 34.49
C SER A 277 22.25 -8.75 33.04
N GLU A 278 20.95 -8.89 32.77
CA GLU A 278 20.35 -8.54 31.48
C GLU A 278 20.07 -7.03 31.34
N ASP A 279 19.87 -6.31 32.44
CA ASP A 279 19.62 -4.86 32.48
C ASP A 279 20.86 -4.00 32.11
N LEU A 280 21.99 -4.64 31.82
CA LEU A 280 23.26 -3.98 31.43
C LEU A 280 23.60 -4.16 29.94
N LYS A 281 22.73 -4.80 29.15
CA LYS A 281 22.96 -4.97 27.71
C LYS A 281 22.80 -3.62 27.01
N PRO A 282 23.72 -3.23 26.11
CA PRO A 282 23.54 -2.05 25.30
C PRO A 282 22.30 -2.17 24.40
N TYR A 283 21.56 -1.07 24.24
CA TYR A 283 20.37 -1.01 23.39
C TYR A 283 20.38 0.27 22.56
N LEU A 284 19.50 0.33 21.55
CA LEU A 284 19.26 1.55 20.79
C LEU A 284 17.92 2.15 21.19
N GLU A 285 17.89 3.47 21.32
CA GLU A 285 16.70 4.24 21.65
C GLU A 285 16.48 5.32 20.58
N THR A 286 15.25 5.40 20.07
CA THR A 286 14.85 6.48 19.14
C THR A 286 14.15 7.56 19.92
N ARG A 287 14.65 8.79 19.79
CA ARG A 287 14.09 10.01 20.40
C ARG A 287 13.84 11.06 19.31
N PRO A 288 13.04 12.12 19.55
CA PRO A 288 12.80 13.17 18.56
C PRO A 288 14.06 13.83 18.01
N GLU A 289 15.14 13.85 18.79
CA GLU A 289 16.43 14.44 18.44
C GLU A 289 17.42 13.46 17.78
N GLY A 290 17.11 12.16 17.73
CA GLY A 290 17.98 11.19 17.06
C GLY A 290 17.83 9.75 17.52
N LEU A 291 18.64 8.90 16.91
CA LEU A 291 18.86 7.51 17.32
C LEU A 291 20.13 7.45 18.17
N PHE A 292 20.01 6.89 19.36
CA PHE A 292 21.11 6.80 20.33
C PHE A 292 21.44 5.34 20.62
N TRP A 293 22.72 5.04 20.76
CA TRP A 293 23.20 3.82 21.38
C TRP A 293 23.45 4.08 22.86
N ILE A 294 22.81 3.29 23.72
CA ILE A 294 22.85 3.46 25.17
C ILE A 294 23.49 2.22 25.77
N LYS A 295 24.57 2.43 26.52
CA LYS A 295 25.23 1.39 27.31
C LYS A 295 25.07 1.73 28.79
N PRO A 296 24.27 0.95 29.53
CA PRO A 296 24.25 1.03 30.99
C PRO A 296 25.60 0.58 31.56
N ASP A 297 26.17 1.35 32.49
CA ASP A 297 27.42 1.04 33.19
C ASP A 297 27.26 1.29 34.70
N ILE A 298 27.99 0.55 35.53
CA ILE A 298 27.92 0.69 36.99
C ILE A 298 29.03 1.62 37.47
N VAL A 299 28.69 2.64 38.25
CA VAL A 299 29.70 3.53 38.84
C VAL A 299 30.57 2.72 39.81
N LYS A 300 31.89 2.76 39.61
CA LYS A 300 32.85 2.03 40.46
C LYS A 300 32.63 2.35 41.95
N GLY A 301 32.21 1.35 42.73
CA GLY A 301 31.96 1.47 44.16
C GLY A 301 30.54 1.88 44.56
N SER A 302 29.61 1.98 43.60
CA SER A 302 28.18 2.25 43.83
C SER A 302 27.32 1.17 43.17
N SER A 303 26.07 1.04 43.61
CA SER A 303 25.02 0.26 42.93
C SER A 303 24.22 1.09 41.91
N GLU A 304 24.66 2.32 41.65
CA GLU A 304 24.05 3.25 40.71
C GLU A 304 24.50 2.97 39.27
N VAL A 305 23.53 2.85 38.36
CA VAL A 305 23.75 2.62 36.93
C VAL A 305 23.69 3.96 36.20
N VAL A 306 24.72 4.26 35.42
CA VAL A 306 24.81 5.44 34.55
C VAL A 306 24.71 4.99 33.11
N ASN A 307 23.89 5.68 32.32
CA ASN A 307 23.76 5.43 30.90
C ASN A 307 24.82 6.22 30.14
N ILE A 308 25.73 5.52 29.46
CA ILE A 308 26.65 6.11 28.49
C ILE A 308 25.91 6.16 27.16
N GLU A 309 25.55 7.36 26.74
CA GLU A 309 24.81 7.59 25.50
C GLU A 309 25.75 8.03 24.37
N GLN A 310 25.57 7.48 23.17
CA GLN A 310 26.24 7.93 21.95
C GLN A 310 25.24 8.11 20.82
N TRP A 311 25.23 9.29 20.22
CA TRP A 311 24.40 9.59 19.06
C TRP A 311 24.87 8.80 17.81
N LEU A 312 23.92 8.19 17.10
CA LEU A 312 24.15 7.40 15.89
C LEU A 312 23.69 8.11 14.62
N SER A 313 22.48 8.66 14.60
CA SER A 313 21.89 9.32 13.43
C SER A 313 20.72 10.23 13.82
N ASP A 314 20.24 11.01 12.86
CA ASP A 314 18.90 11.61 12.93
C ASP A 314 17.82 10.52 13.09
N PRO A 315 16.60 10.86 13.54
CA PRO A 315 15.54 9.88 13.74
C PRO A 315 15.23 9.11 12.45
N MET A 316 15.39 7.79 12.50
CA MET A 316 15.04 6.88 11.42
C MET A 316 14.73 5.48 11.94
N LYS A 317 13.94 4.72 11.18
CA LYS A 317 13.61 3.32 11.47
C LYS A 317 13.48 2.50 10.19
N PRO A 318 13.85 1.21 10.20
CA PRO A 318 13.48 0.29 9.14
C PRO A 318 11.95 0.18 9.03
N ALA A 319 11.41 0.43 7.84
CA ALA A 319 9.97 0.36 7.57
C ALA A 319 9.57 -0.92 6.83
N ALA A 320 10.39 -1.33 5.86
CA ALA A 320 10.06 -2.47 5.00
C ALA A 320 11.31 -3.11 4.38
N LYS A 321 11.11 -4.29 3.76
CA LYS A 321 12.08 -4.90 2.85
C LYS A 321 11.54 -4.82 1.43
N GLY A 322 12.34 -4.29 0.52
CA GLY A 322 12.01 -4.14 -0.89
C GLY A 322 12.66 -5.23 -1.73
N VAL A 323 11.99 -5.63 -2.81
CA VAL A 323 12.61 -6.36 -3.92
C VAL A 323 12.20 -5.68 -5.22
N ASN A 324 13.14 -5.47 -6.13
CA ASN A 324 12.82 -4.94 -7.46
C ASN A 324 12.52 -6.04 -8.49
N ASP A 325 12.16 -5.64 -9.71
CA ASP A 325 11.74 -6.55 -10.79
C ASP A 325 12.83 -7.55 -11.22
N ILE A 326 14.09 -7.29 -10.83
CA ILE A 326 15.27 -8.11 -11.17
C ILE A 326 15.81 -8.91 -9.97
N GLY A 327 15.13 -8.84 -8.83
CA GLY A 327 15.45 -9.62 -7.62
C GLY A 327 16.49 -8.98 -6.69
N GLU A 328 16.89 -7.73 -6.91
CA GLU A 328 17.74 -7.02 -5.95
C GLU A 328 16.96 -6.62 -4.71
N HIS A 329 17.59 -6.80 -3.55
CA HIS A 329 16.99 -6.54 -2.25
C HIS A 329 17.33 -5.13 -1.75
N TYR A 330 16.34 -4.50 -1.13
CA TYR A 330 16.45 -3.19 -0.51
C TYR A 330 15.97 -3.23 0.94
N LEU A 331 16.63 -2.46 1.81
CA LEU A 331 16.09 -2.02 3.08
C LEU A 331 15.39 -0.68 2.87
N ILE A 332 14.11 -0.61 3.21
CA ILE A 332 13.33 0.62 3.14
C ILE A 332 13.35 1.26 4.52
N ILE A 333 13.84 2.50 4.59
CA ILE A 333 14.02 3.26 5.83
C ILE A 333 13.04 4.43 5.81
N GLU A 334 12.31 4.61 6.91
CA GLU A 334 11.52 5.81 7.19
C GLU A 334 12.36 6.76 8.06
N TYR A 335 12.37 8.03 7.73
CA TYR A 335 13.12 9.07 8.43
C TYR A 335 12.31 10.37 8.49
N GLY A 336 12.77 11.33 9.29
CA GLY A 336 12.14 12.65 9.37
C GLY A 336 10.69 12.60 9.86
N LYS A 337 9.76 13.15 9.07
CA LYS A 337 8.32 13.20 9.32
C LYS A 337 7.54 12.12 8.55
N GLY A 338 8.21 11.02 8.18
CA GLY A 338 7.61 9.92 7.43
C GLY A 338 8.14 9.78 6.00
N GLU A 339 9.21 10.50 5.63
CA GLU A 339 9.89 10.31 4.36
C GLU A 339 10.49 8.90 4.27
N ILE A 340 10.48 8.31 3.08
CA ILE A 340 10.91 6.93 2.85
C ILE A 340 12.08 6.90 1.87
N LYS A 341 13.09 6.06 2.15
CA LYS A 341 14.22 5.80 1.25
C LYS A 341 14.50 4.31 1.09
N ALA A 342 14.69 3.86 -0.15
CA ALA A 342 15.25 2.55 -0.45
C ALA A 342 16.78 2.60 -0.38
N LEU A 343 17.37 1.72 0.41
CA LEU A 343 18.79 1.48 0.52
C LEU A 343 19.09 0.06 0.00
N PRO A 344 19.96 -0.13 -1.01
CA PRO A 344 20.34 -1.48 -1.43
C PRO A 344 20.84 -2.29 -0.23
N SER A 345 20.31 -3.49 -0.02
CA SER A 345 20.65 -4.30 1.17
C SER A 345 22.14 -4.63 1.23
N GLY A 346 22.80 -4.79 0.08
CA GLY A 346 24.24 -5.00 -0.02
C GLY A 346 25.09 -3.79 0.38
N SER A 347 24.50 -2.59 0.42
CA SER A 347 25.18 -1.34 0.79
C SER A 347 24.90 -0.91 2.23
N VAL A 348 24.06 -1.65 2.98
CA VAL A 348 23.76 -1.32 4.38
C VAL A 348 25.02 -1.50 5.21
N GLY A 349 25.57 -0.40 5.73
CA GLY A 349 26.78 -0.41 6.55
C GLY A 349 28.05 0.02 5.83
N ASP A 350 28.03 0.13 4.50
CA ASP A 350 29.19 0.55 3.72
C ASP A 350 29.19 2.06 3.41
N ARG A 351 30.25 2.51 2.72
CA ARG A 351 30.41 3.92 2.34
C ARG A 351 29.30 4.41 1.41
N GLU A 352 28.77 3.55 0.54
CA GLU A 352 27.71 3.90 -0.39
C GLU A 352 26.37 4.06 0.33
N GLY A 353 26.03 3.14 1.24
CA GLY A 353 24.80 3.23 2.01
C GLY A 353 24.75 4.48 2.88
N TRP A 354 25.86 4.81 3.55
CA TRP A 354 25.96 6.06 4.32
C TRP A 354 25.90 7.31 3.45
N ARG A 355 26.41 7.26 2.22
CA ARG A 355 26.27 8.35 1.26
C ARG A 355 24.81 8.57 0.86
N ILE A 356 24.06 7.50 0.60
CA ILE A 356 22.64 7.58 0.22
C ILE A 356 21.82 8.24 1.33
N LEU A 357 22.01 7.83 2.60
CA LEU A 357 21.31 8.43 3.74
C LEU A 357 21.63 9.92 3.89
N ARG A 358 22.91 10.31 3.82
CA ARG A 358 23.31 11.73 3.90
C ARG A 358 22.77 12.56 2.74
N SER A 359 22.75 12.01 1.54
CA SER A 359 22.13 12.67 0.37
C SER A 359 20.61 12.82 0.51
N ALA A 360 19.96 11.97 1.31
CA ALA A 360 18.55 12.10 1.68
C ALA A 360 18.30 13.11 2.82
N GLY A 361 19.36 13.74 3.34
CA GLY A 361 19.27 14.70 4.45
C GLY A 361 19.42 14.08 5.84
N VAL A 362 19.70 12.78 5.95
CA VAL A 362 19.87 12.08 7.23
C VAL A 362 21.32 12.16 7.68
N ASN A 363 21.58 12.84 8.80
CA ASN A 363 22.91 12.85 9.41
C ASN A 363 23.18 11.49 10.08
N VAL A 364 24.41 11.00 9.90
CA VAL A 364 24.87 9.74 10.48
C VAL A 364 26.26 9.96 11.07
N THR A 365 26.50 9.40 12.25
CA THR A 365 27.77 9.43 12.98
C THR A 365 28.96 9.12 12.07
N ALA A 366 30.07 9.85 12.27
CA ALA A 366 31.31 9.64 11.52
C ALA A 366 32.20 8.56 12.17
N LYS A 367 31.88 8.10 13.37
CA LYS A 367 32.68 7.12 14.13
C LYS A 367 32.46 5.71 13.55
N PRO A 368 33.50 5.02 13.04
CA PRO A 368 33.33 3.70 12.43
C PRO A 368 32.70 2.64 13.36
N ALA A 369 33.06 2.64 14.64
CA ALA A 369 32.48 1.72 15.62
C ALA A 369 30.96 1.92 15.78
N MET A 370 30.49 3.17 15.75
CA MET A 370 29.07 3.51 15.87
C MET A 370 28.32 3.24 14.55
N GLN A 371 28.96 3.45 13.40
CA GLN A 371 28.40 3.04 12.10
C GLN A 371 28.18 1.53 12.02
N ASN A 372 29.12 0.72 12.54
CA ASN A 372 28.96 -0.73 12.56
C ASN A 372 27.77 -1.17 13.43
N ILE A 373 27.59 -0.53 14.60
CA ILE A 373 26.43 -0.78 15.48
C ILE A 373 25.13 -0.41 14.76
N LEU A 374 25.11 0.75 14.09
CA LEU A 374 23.95 1.19 13.32
C LEU A 374 23.62 0.24 12.17
N ALA A 375 24.64 -0.22 11.44
CA ALA A 375 24.49 -1.19 10.35
C ALA A 375 23.91 -2.52 10.85
N ASP A 376 24.43 -3.03 11.97
CA ASP A 376 23.91 -4.26 12.59
C ASP A 376 22.45 -4.09 13.00
N TRP A 377 22.10 -2.95 13.62
CA TRP A 377 20.72 -2.63 13.99
C TRP A 377 19.77 -2.53 12.78
N LEU A 378 20.21 -1.90 11.69
CA LEU A 378 19.45 -1.82 10.45
C LEU A 378 19.22 -3.21 9.82
N ASN A 379 20.18 -4.12 9.94
CA ASN A 379 20.11 -5.46 9.35
C ASN A 379 19.39 -6.51 10.24
N THR A 380 19.38 -6.33 11.56
CA THR A 380 18.85 -7.31 12.52
C THR A 380 17.33 -7.29 12.66
N ARG A 381 16.63 -6.27 12.12
CA ARG A 381 15.16 -6.24 12.13
C ARG A 381 14.57 -7.38 11.29
N ARG A 382 13.81 -8.23 11.96
CA ARG A 382 13.05 -9.34 11.38
C ARG A 382 11.59 -8.90 11.22
N ASN A 383 10.85 -9.55 10.31
CA ASN A 383 9.41 -9.33 10.08
C ASN A 383 9.00 -7.97 9.49
N LEU A 384 9.86 -7.34 8.69
CA LEU A 384 9.48 -6.17 7.89
C LEU A 384 8.54 -6.57 6.73
N THR A 385 7.55 -5.71 6.46
CA THR A 385 6.63 -5.89 5.32
C THR A 385 7.40 -5.90 4.00
N LYS A 386 6.89 -6.64 3.00
CA LYS A 386 7.52 -6.76 1.68
C LYS A 386 6.93 -5.76 0.71
N TRP A 387 7.78 -4.96 0.09
CA TRP A 387 7.40 -3.93 -0.87
C TRP A 387 8.02 -4.24 -2.24
N LEU A 388 7.33 -3.85 -3.30
CA LEU A 388 7.96 -3.75 -4.61
C LEU A 388 8.79 -2.47 -4.66
N VAL A 389 10.02 -2.54 -5.15
CA VAL A 389 10.83 -1.34 -5.44
C VAL A 389 10.98 -1.24 -6.94
N THR A 390 10.64 -0.11 -7.52
CA THR A 390 10.81 0.08 -8.97
C THR A 390 11.32 1.48 -9.27
N HIS A 391 12.21 1.59 -10.25
CA HIS A 391 12.66 2.88 -10.80
C HIS A 391 11.88 3.27 -12.07
N LYS A 392 10.90 2.44 -12.45
CA LYS A 392 10.13 2.55 -13.68
C LYS A 392 8.73 3.09 -13.37
N SER A 393 8.24 4.00 -14.21
CA SER A 393 6.86 4.50 -14.14
C SER A 393 5.91 3.59 -14.93
N GLY A 394 4.60 3.87 -14.89
CA GLY A 394 3.58 3.12 -15.61
C GLY A 394 2.85 2.11 -14.73
N TRP A 395 2.31 1.06 -15.34
CA TRP A 395 1.48 0.10 -14.61
C TRP A 395 2.31 -0.91 -13.79
N HIS A 396 2.09 -0.91 -12.48
CA HIS A 396 2.68 -1.86 -11.55
C HIS A 396 1.62 -2.37 -10.57
N LYS A 397 1.39 -3.69 -10.54
CA LYS A 397 0.53 -4.37 -9.56
C LYS A 397 -0.86 -3.73 -9.41
N GLY A 398 -1.51 -3.40 -10.52
CA GLY A 398 -2.88 -2.84 -10.53
C GLY A 398 -2.98 -1.34 -10.27
N ALA A 399 -1.87 -0.63 -10.04
CA ALA A 399 -1.82 0.83 -9.96
C ALA A 399 -0.89 1.42 -11.02
N TYR A 400 -1.08 2.70 -11.31
CA TYR A 400 -0.23 3.45 -12.25
C TYR A 400 0.70 4.39 -11.47
N ILE A 401 2.00 4.27 -11.70
CA ILE A 401 3.03 5.10 -11.08
C ILE A 401 3.40 6.21 -12.06
N MET A 402 3.24 7.45 -11.64
CA MET A 402 3.65 8.62 -12.40
C MET A 402 5.17 8.84 -12.29
N PRO A 403 5.80 9.57 -13.23
CA PRO A 403 7.26 9.79 -13.18
C PRO A 403 7.76 10.65 -12.01
N ASP A 404 6.87 11.36 -11.32
CA ASP A 404 7.15 12.03 -10.04
C ASP A 404 7.03 11.10 -8.82
N GLY A 405 6.62 9.85 -9.03
CA GLY A 405 6.41 8.85 -7.99
C GLY A 405 5.01 8.85 -7.38
N SER A 406 4.12 9.75 -7.81
CA SER A 406 2.71 9.68 -7.39
C SER A 406 2.03 8.42 -7.93
N ILE A 407 1.09 7.86 -7.19
CA ILE A 407 0.44 6.59 -7.52
C ILE A 407 -1.06 6.84 -7.74
N ILE A 408 -1.55 6.46 -8.92
CA ILE A 408 -2.97 6.50 -9.30
C ILE A 408 -3.54 5.08 -9.13
N GLY A 409 -4.58 4.96 -8.31
CA GLY A 409 -5.19 3.68 -7.96
C GLY A 409 -4.59 3.05 -6.69
N THR A 410 -4.98 1.82 -6.39
CA THR A 410 -4.51 1.08 -5.20
C THR A 410 -3.74 -0.15 -5.67
N PRO A 411 -2.42 -0.21 -5.40
CA PRO A 411 -1.64 -1.37 -5.82
C PRO A 411 -1.98 -2.59 -4.96
N GLU A 412 -1.89 -3.78 -5.54
CA GLU A 412 -2.12 -5.08 -4.86
C GLU A 412 -1.16 -5.32 -3.68
N GLN A 413 -0.03 -4.62 -3.68
CA GLN A 413 0.98 -4.63 -2.62
C GLN A 413 1.68 -3.27 -2.55
N PRO A 414 2.29 -2.88 -1.42
CA PRO A 414 3.02 -1.62 -1.32
C PRO A 414 4.14 -1.51 -2.36
N ILE A 415 4.26 -0.34 -2.98
CA ILE A 415 5.29 -0.05 -3.98
C ILE A 415 6.04 1.22 -3.58
N LEU A 416 7.36 1.18 -3.65
CA LEU A 416 8.22 2.35 -3.55
C LEU A 416 8.81 2.65 -4.92
N PHE A 417 8.47 3.82 -5.45
CA PHE A 417 9.16 4.37 -6.60
C PHE A 417 10.53 4.91 -6.16
N ASN A 418 11.59 4.34 -6.72
CA ASN A 418 12.99 4.73 -6.50
C ASN A 418 13.63 5.23 -7.80
N GLY A 419 12.84 5.92 -8.64
CA GLY A 419 13.32 6.57 -9.85
C GLY A 419 13.98 7.92 -9.52
N GLN A 420 15.11 8.19 -10.15
CA GLN A 420 15.71 9.53 -10.18
C GLN A 420 15.39 10.14 -11.54
N SER A 421 14.19 10.71 -11.69
CA SER A 421 13.84 11.43 -12.91
C SER A 421 13.98 12.92 -12.70
N ALA A 422 14.78 13.59 -13.54
CA ALA A 422 14.75 15.05 -13.63
C ALA A 422 13.35 15.55 -14.03
N ALA A 423 12.59 14.71 -14.75
CA ALA A 423 11.22 14.99 -15.15
C ALA A 423 10.22 14.97 -13.99
N ALA A 424 10.56 14.49 -12.78
CA ALA A 424 9.64 14.49 -11.65
C ALA A 424 9.07 15.89 -11.35
N THR A 425 9.89 16.93 -11.49
CA THR A 425 9.45 18.32 -11.32
C THR A 425 8.52 18.81 -12.43
N ALA A 426 8.40 18.09 -13.54
CA ALA A 426 7.57 18.47 -14.67
C ALA A 426 6.10 18.03 -14.49
N TYR A 427 5.83 17.02 -13.66
CA TYR A 427 4.48 16.49 -13.41
C TYR A 427 3.79 17.25 -12.27
N GLN A 428 3.47 18.53 -12.50
CA GLN A 428 2.79 19.39 -11.54
C GLN A 428 1.35 19.67 -11.97
N THR A 429 0.44 19.76 -11.01
CA THR A 429 -0.95 20.17 -11.28
C THR A 429 -1.11 21.69 -11.17
N LYS A 430 -1.64 22.33 -12.22
CA LYS A 430 -2.02 23.75 -12.21
C LYS A 430 -3.40 23.94 -12.81
N GLY A 431 -4.29 24.61 -12.07
CA GLY A 431 -5.69 24.79 -12.45
C GLY A 431 -6.55 23.58 -12.04
N THR A 432 -7.63 23.35 -12.79
CA THR A 432 -8.60 22.27 -12.53
C THR A 432 -8.87 21.47 -13.80
N LEU A 433 -9.43 20.26 -13.65
CA LEU A 433 -9.85 19.45 -14.79
C LEU A 433 -10.90 20.18 -15.65
N ASP A 434 -11.87 20.86 -15.01
CA ASP A 434 -12.89 21.63 -15.72
C ASP A 434 -12.27 22.77 -16.53
N SER A 435 -11.36 23.56 -15.95
CA SER A 435 -10.65 24.60 -16.70
C SER A 435 -9.80 24.02 -17.84
N TRP A 436 -9.16 22.87 -17.65
CA TRP A 436 -8.41 22.24 -18.75
C TRP A 436 -9.34 21.82 -19.90
N ARG A 437 -10.49 21.21 -19.56
CA ARG A 437 -11.50 20.83 -20.56
C ARG A 437 -12.03 22.05 -21.32
N ASP A 438 -12.41 23.09 -20.58
CA ASP A 438 -13.17 24.23 -21.12
C ASP A 438 -12.25 25.26 -21.82
N ASP A 439 -11.00 25.40 -21.39
CA ASP A 439 -10.06 26.40 -21.92
C ASP A 439 -8.95 25.82 -22.81
N VAL A 440 -8.60 24.54 -22.68
CA VAL A 440 -7.53 23.89 -23.48
C VAL A 440 -8.13 22.90 -24.47
N ALA A 441 -8.85 21.89 -24.00
CA ALA A 441 -9.38 20.84 -24.87
C ALA A 441 -10.45 21.36 -25.84
N ALA A 442 -11.28 22.32 -25.40
CA ALA A 442 -12.27 22.97 -26.24
C ALA A 442 -11.65 23.68 -27.47
N LEU A 443 -10.42 24.20 -27.35
CA LEU A 443 -9.71 24.83 -28.48
C LEU A 443 -9.23 23.82 -29.53
N ALA A 444 -9.14 22.54 -29.16
CA ALA A 444 -8.79 21.47 -30.10
C ALA A 444 -9.99 21.04 -30.96
N ASP A 445 -11.23 21.37 -30.58
CA ASP A 445 -12.41 20.88 -31.28
C ASP A 445 -12.41 21.32 -32.75
N GLY A 446 -12.66 20.36 -33.64
CA GLY A 446 -12.58 20.55 -35.08
C GLY A 446 -11.16 20.69 -35.66
N ASN A 447 -10.09 20.65 -34.85
CA ASN A 447 -8.71 20.59 -35.32
C ASN A 447 -8.16 19.15 -35.25
N PRO A 448 -8.05 18.43 -36.38
CA PRO A 448 -7.67 17.02 -36.38
C PRO A 448 -6.28 16.75 -35.77
N PHE A 449 -5.33 17.67 -35.92
CA PHE A 449 -3.97 17.49 -35.41
C PHE A 449 -3.93 17.59 -33.89
N MET A 450 -4.59 18.60 -33.32
CA MET A 450 -4.67 18.79 -31.88
C MET A 450 -5.48 17.68 -31.21
N MET A 451 -6.64 17.32 -31.78
CA MET A 451 -7.44 16.18 -31.30
C MET A 451 -6.64 14.87 -31.34
N PHE A 452 -5.88 14.62 -32.42
CA PHE A 452 -5.07 13.42 -32.55
C PHE A 452 -3.95 13.37 -31.52
N SER A 453 -3.25 14.49 -31.27
CA SER A 453 -2.19 14.55 -30.24
C SER A 453 -2.73 14.38 -28.82
N ILE A 454 -3.89 14.96 -28.49
CA ILE A 454 -4.59 14.69 -27.22
C ILE A 454 -4.97 13.21 -27.13
N GLY A 455 -5.52 12.62 -28.19
CA GLY A 455 -5.88 11.21 -28.25
C GLY A 455 -4.67 10.29 -28.03
N ALA A 456 -3.52 10.65 -28.61
CA ALA A 456 -2.27 9.91 -28.44
C ALA A 456 -1.75 9.97 -26.99
N ALA A 457 -1.86 11.13 -26.34
CA ALA A 457 -1.57 11.28 -24.92
C ALA A 457 -2.47 10.36 -24.09
N LEU A 458 -3.79 10.45 -24.25
CA LEU A 458 -4.75 9.60 -23.53
C LEU A 458 -4.56 8.10 -23.80
N ALA A 459 -4.06 7.73 -24.98
CA ALA A 459 -3.75 6.35 -25.34
C ALA A 459 -2.48 5.81 -24.69
N ALA A 460 -1.55 6.67 -24.23
CA ALA A 460 -0.25 6.23 -23.73
C ALA A 460 -0.36 5.28 -22.51
N PRO A 461 -1.15 5.59 -21.46
CA PRO A 461 -1.39 4.66 -20.34
C PRO A 461 -2.06 3.37 -20.77
N MET A 462 -2.87 3.40 -21.84
CA MET A 462 -3.55 2.21 -22.33
C MET A 462 -2.60 1.21 -22.97
N ALA A 463 -1.45 1.65 -23.51
CA ALA A 463 -0.43 0.76 -24.08
C ALA A 463 0.03 -0.29 -23.06
N GLY A 464 0.05 0.08 -21.78
CA GLY A 464 0.40 -0.80 -20.69
C GLY A 464 -0.61 -1.93 -20.44
N ILE A 465 -1.89 -1.62 -20.60
CA ILE A 465 -3.02 -2.52 -20.39
C ILE A 465 -3.24 -3.43 -21.60
N THR A 466 -3.18 -2.86 -22.80
CA THR A 466 -3.40 -3.60 -24.06
C THR A 466 -2.16 -4.37 -24.51
N LEU A 467 -1.03 -4.19 -23.83
CA LEU A 467 0.28 -4.74 -24.20
C LEU A 467 0.70 -4.29 -25.61
N ALA A 468 0.36 -3.06 -26.00
CA ALA A 468 0.73 -2.52 -27.30
C ALA A 468 2.23 -2.16 -27.36
N ASP A 469 2.81 -2.29 -28.55
CA ASP A 469 4.18 -1.85 -28.82
C ASP A 469 4.30 -0.32 -28.76
N SER A 470 5.49 0.17 -28.40
CA SER A 470 5.82 1.60 -28.49
C SER A 470 5.69 2.12 -29.92
N PHE A 471 5.15 3.32 -30.05
CA PHE A 471 5.10 4.04 -31.32
C PHE A 471 5.27 5.54 -31.09
N GLY A 472 5.52 6.28 -32.15
CA GLY A 472 5.66 7.72 -32.11
C GLY A 472 4.86 8.40 -33.20
N ILE A 473 4.61 9.69 -32.97
CA ILE A 473 3.98 10.60 -33.89
C ILE A 473 4.97 11.73 -34.11
N HIS A 474 5.36 11.94 -35.36
CA HIS A 474 6.24 13.02 -35.76
C HIS A 474 5.44 14.09 -36.51
N LEU A 475 5.20 15.22 -35.83
CA LEU A 475 4.53 16.39 -36.36
C LEU A 475 5.56 17.22 -37.13
N TYR A 476 5.39 17.35 -38.45
CA TYR A 476 6.32 18.10 -39.28
C TYR A 476 5.66 19.12 -40.19
N ALA A 477 6.20 20.34 -40.19
CA ALA A 477 5.68 21.47 -40.94
C ALA A 477 6.71 22.59 -40.89
N GLN A 478 6.53 23.62 -41.73
CA GLN A 478 7.35 24.84 -41.65
C GLN A 478 7.28 25.47 -40.25
N SER A 479 8.26 26.33 -39.94
CA SER A 479 8.26 27.07 -38.68
C SER A 479 6.94 27.84 -38.48
N THR A 480 6.54 28.02 -37.22
CA THR A 480 5.30 28.73 -36.83
C THR A 480 3.98 28.02 -37.21
N ALA A 481 4.01 26.79 -37.70
CA ALA A 481 2.80 26.02 -38.04
C ALA A 481 2.05 25.39 -36.83
N GLY A 482 2.40 25.71 -35.59
CA GLY A 482 1.70 25.21 -34.39
C GLY A 482 2.08 23.80 -33.92
N LYS A 483 3.21 23.24 -34.38
CA LYS A 483 3.71 21.89 -34.00
C LYS A 483 3.94 21.76 -32.49
N SER A 484 4.78 22.62 -31.93
CA SER A 484 5.13 22.57 -30.51
C SER A 484 3.90 22.92 -29.66
N THR A 485 3.07 23.87 -30.07
CA THR A 485 1.78 24.15 -29.40
C THR A 485 0.86 22.92 -29.34
N THR A 486 0.81 22.14 -30.41
CA THR A 486 0.02 20.90 -30.47
C THR A 486 0.59 19.83 -29.53
N ALA A 487 1.92 19.70 -29.48
CA ALA A 487 2.58 18.79 -28.55
C ALA A 487 2.41 19.24 -27.09
N ASP A 488 2.57 20.53 -26.81
CA ASP A 488 2.41 21.11 -25.48
C ASP A 488 0.99 20.90 -24.95
N MET A 489 -0.02 21.03 -25.81
CA MET A 489 -1.41 20.73 -25.47
C MET A 489 -1.60 19.28 -25.03
N ALA A 490 -1.00 18.31 -25.74
CA ALA A 490 -1.08 16.90 -25.38
C ALA A 490 -0.35 16.59 -24.06
N VAL A 491 0.82 17.18 -23.86
CA VAL A 491 1.67 16.98 -22.68
C VAL A 491 1.11 17.67 -21.43
N SER A 492 0.30 18.73 -21.62
CA SER A 492 -0.39 19.42 -20.52
C SER A 492 -1.37 18.55 -19.73
N LEU A 493 -1.78 17.40 -20.28
CA LEU A 493 -2.55 16.38 -19.55
C LEU A 493 -1.79 15.81 -18.34
N TYR A 494 -0.46 15.84 -18.39
CA TYR A 494 0.41 15.21 -17.41
C TYR A 494 1.12 16.21 -16.49
N GLY A 495 1.28 17.46 -16.91
CA GLY A 495 2.02 18.47 -16.14
C GLY A 495 2.43 19.68 -16.97
N ASP A 496 3.53 20.32 -16.59
CA ASP A 496 4.07 21.51 -17.25
C ASP A 496 4.72 21.14 -18.60
N PRO A 497 4.24 21.66 -19.74
CA PRO A 497 4.78 21.31 -21.05
C PRO A 497 6.24 21.72 -21.27
N ASP A 498 6.66 22.87 -20.73
CA ASP A 498 8.01 23.38 -20.95
C ASP A 498 9.04 22.55 -20.17
N LEU A 499 8.70 22.08 -18.97
CA LEU A 499 9.55 21.20 -18.18
C LEU A 499 9.59 19.76 -18.73
N GLN A 500 8.53 19.32 -19.40
CA GLN A 500 8.45 17.99 -20.03
C GLN A 500 9.09 17.95 -21.43
N ARG A 501 9.40 19.10 -22.03
CA ARG A 501 9.98 19.20 -23.37
C ARG A 501 11.43 18.70 -23.37
N LEU A 502 11.64 17.49 -23.87
CA LEU A 502 12.97 16.94 -24.10
C LEU A 502 13.44 17.24 -25.54
N THR A 503 14.74 17.11 -25.78
CA THR A 503 15.33 17.30 -27.11
C THR A 503 15.86 15.99 -27.66
N TRP A 504 15.96 15.89 -28.98
CA TRP A 504 16.68 14.80 -29.65
C TRP A 504 18.20 14.88 -29.48
N TYR A 505 18.71 15.97 -28.92
CA TYR A 505 20.12 16.16 -28.62
C TYR A 505 20.53 15.33 -27.39
N GLY A 506 20.77 14.05 -27.63
CA GLY A 506 21.14 13.11 -26.58
C GLY A 506 21.70 11.80 -27.13
N THR A 507 22.26 10.99 -26.23
CA THR A 507 22.67 9.64 -26.58
C THR A 507 21.45 8.71 -26.58
N ALA A 508 21.48 7.64 -27.38
CA ALA A 508 20.44 6.61 -27.35
C ALA A 508 20.24 5.99 -25.95
N TYR A 509 21.28 6.03 -25.10
CA TYR A 509 21.18 5.60 -23.71
C TYR A 509 20.41 6.61 -22.84
N GLY A 510 20.66 7.91 -23.02
CA GLY A 510 19.90 8.97 -22.34
C GLY A 510 18.40 8.91 -22.68
N ILE A 511 18.08 8.81 -23.98
CA ILE A 511 16.68 8.67 -24.44
C ILE A 511 16.02 7.39 -23.91
N ALA A 512 16.76 6.27 -23.82
CA ALA A 512 16.25 5.05 -23.23
C ALA A 512 15.92 5.21 -21.73
N ASN A 513 16.76 5.94 -20.98
CA ASN A 513 16.48 6.22 -19.56
C ASN A 513 15.23 7.10 -19.41
N GLU A 514 15.06 8.10 -20.26
CA GLU A 514 13.82 8.90 -20.28
C GLU A 514 12.61 8.04 -20.64
N ALA A 515 12.74 7.09 -21.56
CA ALA A 515 11.66 6.16 -21.90
C ALA A 515 11.28 5.20 -20.76
N VAL A 516 12.25 4.79 -19.93
CA VAL A 516 11.99 4.01 -18.69
C VAL A 516 11.26 4.89 -17.67
N ALA A 517 11.67 6.16 -17.55
CA ALA A 517 11.01 7.14 -16.70
C ALA A 517 9.61 7.54 -17.20
N HIS A 518 9.28 7.27 -18.46
CA HIS A 518 7.98 7.52 -19.10
C HIS A 518 7.31 6.21 -19.59
N ASN A 519 7.55 5.10 -18.89
CA ASN A 519 6.94 3.84 -19.29
C ASN A 519 5.43 3.86 -19.06
N ASP A 520 4.71 3.29 -20.03
CA ASP A 520 3.28 3.40 -20.22
C ASP A 520 2.79 4.86 -20.24
N GLY A 521 3.68 5.83 -20.48
CA GLY A 521 3.39 7.25 -20.51
C GLY A 521 3.75 7.89 -21.85
N LEU A 522 3.41 9.18 -21.96
CA LEU A 522 3.74 10.01 -23.11
C LEU A 522 5.17 10.57 -22.98
N LEU A 523 5.96 10.52 -24.06
CA LEU A 523 7.29 11.13 -24.13
C LEU A 523 7.30 12.25 -25.18
N TYR A 524 7.76 13.45 -24.82
CA TYR A 524 7.83 14.59 -25.74
C TYR A 524 9.26 14.89 -26.16
N LEU A 525 9.55 14.77 -27.46
CA LEU A 525 10.87 15.02 -28.06
C LEU A 525 10.79 16.12 -29.12
N ASP A 526 11.07 17.35 -28.73
CA ASP A 526 10.98 18.53 -29.59
C ASP A 526 12.20 18.66 -30.53
N GLU A 527 11.90 19.19 -31.71
CA GLU A 527 12.81 19.69 -32.73
C GLU A 527 13.96 18.75 -33.12
N VAL A 528 13.66 17.77 -33.97
CA VAL A 528 14.66 16.87 -34.56
C VAL A 528 15.81 17.61 -35.28
N GLY A 529 15.55 18.81 -35.82
CA GLY A 529 16.51 19.57 -36.63
C GLY A 529 17.59 20.33 -35.85
N GLN A 530 17.41 20.58 -34.54
CA GLN A 530 18.35 21.41 -33.76
C GLN A 530 19.48 20.59 -33.15
N GLY A 531 20.67 20.65 -33.76
CA GLY A 531 21.94 20.22 -33.16
C GLY A 531 22.12 18.71 -32.96
N ALA A 532 21.09 17.90 -33.23
CA ALA A 532 21.16 16.46 -33.12
C ALA A 532 21.86 15.85 -34.35
N ASP A 533 22.84 14.97 -34.11
CA ASP A 533 23.43 14.14 -35.18
C ASP A 533 22.33 13.22 -35.74
N PRO A 534 22.03 13.26 -37.05
CA PRO A 534 21.04 12.40 -37.69
C PRO A 534 21.25 10.91 -37.40
N LYS A 535 22.50 10.47 -37.21
CA LYS A 535 22.84 9.11 -36.80
C LYS A 535 22.42 8.79 -35.37
N HIS A 536 22.49 9.76 -34.48
CA HIS A 536 22.01 9.64 -33.10
C HIS A 536 20.48 9.65 -33.05
N VAL A 537 19.81 10.52 -33.80
CA VAL A 537 18.35 10.53 -33.94
C VAL A 537 17.86 9.18 -34.42
N TYR A 538 18.43 8.66 -35.51
CA TYR A 538 18.06 7.35 -36.08
C TYR A 538 18.17 6.21 -35.07
N LYS A 539 19.33 6.11 -34.39
CA LYS A 539 19.57 5.06 -33.39
C LYS A 539 18.64 5.20 -32.20
N SER A 540 18.39 6.43 -31.75
CA SER A 540 17.54 6.70 -30.58
C SER A 540 16.08 6.39 -30.88
N ALA A 541 15.57 6.83 -32.04
CA ALA A 541 14.22 6.50 -32.50
C ALA A 541 14.02 4.98 -32.61
N TYR A 542 14.98 4.28 -33.22
CA TYR A 542 14.93 2.82 -33.31
C TYR A 542 14.90 2.14 -31.94
N THR A 543 15.78 2.53 -31.01
CA THR A 543 15.80 1.98 -29.65
C THR A 543 14.52 2.29 -28.89
N LEU A 544 14.04 3.54 -28.97
CA LEU A 544 12.83 4.02 -28.30
C LEU A 544 11.59 3.20 -28.69
N PHE A 545 11.34 3.04 -29.99
CA PHE A 545 10.13 2.36 -30.48
C PHE A 545 10.25 0.82 -30.52
N ASN A 546 11.46 0.28 -30.36
CA ASN A 546 11.65 -1.14 -30.09
C ASN A 546 11.35 -1.51 -28.63
N GLY A 547 11.28 -0.52 -27.72
CA GLY A 547 10.87 -0.72 -26.33
C GLY A 547 11.89 -1.50 -25.48
N LYS A 548 13.14 -1.60 -25.91
CA LYS A 548 14.19 -2.38 -25.22
C LYS A 548 15.51 -1.63 -25.23
N GLY A 549 16.14 -1.60 -24.06
CA GLY A 549 17.48 -1.07 -23.87
C GLY A 549 18.56 -1.89 -24.58
N LYS A 550 19.81 -1.44 -24.47
CA LYS A 550 20.96 -2.24 -24.91
C LYS A 550 21.45 -3.13 -23.78
N ILE A 551 21.91 -4.33 -24.14
CA ILE A 551 22.63 -5.21 -23.21
C ILE A 551 23.90 -4.49 -22.76
N GLN A 552 24.10 -4.41 -21.44
CA GLN A 552 25.28 -3.84 -20.82
C GLN A 552 25.94 -4.87 -19.93
N GLY A 553 27.27 -4.90 -19.88
CA GLY A 553 27.99 -5.72 -18.91
C GLY A 553 27.76 -5.22 -17.49
N ALA A 554 27.63 -6.14 -16.54
CA ALA A 554 27.60 -5.81 -15.11
C ALA A 554 29.03 -5.68 -14.56
N ARG A 555 29.19 -4.89 -13.48
CA ARG A 555 30.50 -4.61 -12.85
C ARG A 555 31.17 -5.88 -12.32
N ASP A 556 30.37 -6.82 -11.84
CA ASP A 556 30.81 -8.07 -11.20
C ASP A 556 30.76 -9.28 -12.14
N GLY A 557 30.60 -9.05 -13.45
CA GLY A 557 30.50 -10.07 -14.48
C GLY A 557 29.05 -10.38 -14.92
N GLY A 558 28.89 -10.92 -16.13
CA GLY A 558 27.58 -11.11 -16.75
C GLY A 558 27.00 -9.82 -17.33
N ASN A 559 25.70 -9.82 -17.63
CA ASN A 559 24.99 -8.66 -18.18
C ASN A 559 24.02 -8.08 -17.14
N ARG A 560 23.89 -6.75 -17.12
CA ARG A 560 22.80 -6.07 -16.43
C ARG A 560 21.46 -6.52 -17.00
N PRO A 561 20.41 -6.56 -16.19
CA PRO A 561 19.05 -6.79 -16.68
C PRO A 561 18.69 -5.82 -17.79
N LEU A 562 18.03 -6.35 -18.81
CA LEU A 562 17.63 -5.56 -19.97
C LEU A 562 16.41 -4.73 -19.62
N GLU A 563 16.58 -3.42 -19.56
CA GLU A 563 15.47 -2.49 -19.43
C GLU A 563 14.52 -2.60 -20.63
N SER A 564 13.23 -2.53 -20.36
CA SER A 564 12.19 -2.51 -21.38
C SER A 564 11.12 -1.51 -21.02
N TRP A 565 10.48 -0.93 -22.02
CA TRP A 565 9.42 0.08 -21.85
C TRP A 565 8.40 -0.01 -22.97
N ARG A 566 7.23 0.53 -22.71
CA ARG A 566 6.21 0.85 -23.72
C ARG A 566 5.93 2.34 -23.59
N THR A 567 5.94 3.08 -24.68
CA THR A 567 5.69 4.52 -24.61
C THR A 567 5.10 5.00 -25.93
N VAL A 568 4.30 6.06 -25.84
CA VAL A 568 3.88 6.83 -27.00
C VAL A 568 4.74 8.09 -27.02
N ALA A 569 5.43 8.35 -28.13
CA ALA A 569 6.23 9.57 -28.24
C ALA A 569 5.58 10.58 -29.18
N ILE A 570 5.57 11.86 -28.80
CA ILE A 570 5.32 12.97 -29.73
C ILE A 570 6.66 13.61 -30.05
N SER A 571 6.92 13.78 -31.35
CA SER A 571 8.10 14.44 -31.86
C SER A 571 7.71 15.56 -32.81
N THR A 572 8.52 16.61 -32.87
CA THR A 572 8.32 17.74 -33.80
C THR A 572 9.55 17.95 -34.68
N GLY A 573 9.36 18.56 -35.85
CA GLY A 573 10.46 18.99 -36.72
C GLY A 573 10.00 19.78 -37.93
N GLU A 574 10.94 20.33 -38.70
CA GLU A 574 10.60 21.06 -39.93
C GLU A 574 10.32 20.17 -41.14
N LYS A 575 10.86 18.95 -41.14
CA LYS A 575 10.78 17.97 -42.22
C LYS A 575 10.38 16.63 -41.64
N ASP A 576 9.78 15.77 -42.46
CA ASP A 576 9.58 14.39 -42.06
C ASP A 576 10.93 13.71 -41.75
N ILE A 577 10.89 12.67 -40.91
CA ILE A 577 12.10 12.02 -40.43
C ILE A 577 12.92 11.38 -41.56
N GLU A 578 12.28 10.91 -42.62
CA GLU A 578 12.97 10.27 -43.76
C GLU A 578 13.76 11.30 -44.54
N THR A 579 13.13 12.42 -44.91
CA THR A 579 13.79 13.55 -45.57
C THR A 579 14.93 14.11 -44.71
N PHE A 580 14.73 14.23 -43.39
CA PHE A 580 15.79 14.66 -42.47
C PHE A 580 17.01 13.73 -42.54
N LEU A 581 16.81 12.42 -42.43
CA LEU A 581 17.90 11.45 -42.47
C LEU A 581 18.58 11.37 -43.84
N LEU A 582 17.81 11.41 -44.93
CA LEU A 582 18.33 11.42 -46.29
C LEU A 582 19.19 12.67 -46.57
N SER A 583 18.80 13.83 -46.02
CA SER A 583 19.59 15.07 -46.17
C SER A 583 20.98 14.98 -45.54
N ALA A 584 21.18 14.03 -44.62
CA ALA A 584 22.45 13.72 -43.98
C ALA A 584 23.20 12.53 -44.62
N GLY A 585 22.75 12.03 -45.78
CA GLY A 585 23.36 10.92 -46.50
C GLY A 585 23.13 9.54 -45.87
N MET A 586 22.15 9.41 -44.97
CA MET A 586 21.82 8.13 -44.32
C MET A 586 20.88 7.30 -45.19
N LYS A 587 21.11 5.99 -45.28
CA LYS A 587 20.16 5.05 -45.90
C LYS A 587 19.09 4.66 -44.89
N VAL A 588 17.84 4.90 -45.23
CA VAL A 588 16.67 4.54 -44.41
C VAL A 588 16.09 3.23 -44.93
N ASN A 589 15.92 2.25 -44.03
CA ASN A 589 15.18 1.03 -44.36
C ASN A 589 13.71 1.22 -43.93
N ALA A 590 12.77 1.07 -44.87
CA ALA A 590 11.33 1.31 -44.65
C ALA A 590 10.77 0.61 -43.40
N GLY A 591 11.24 -0.61 -43.08
CA GLY A 591 10.81 -1.38 -41.91
C GLY A 591 11.23 -0.81 -40.56
N GLN A 592 12.25 0.07 -40.50
CA GLN A 592 12.80 0.56 -39.22
C GLN A 592 12.10 1.82 -38.69
N LEU A 593 11.32 2.52 -39.52
CA LEU A 593 10.60 3.75 -39.15
C LEU A 593 9.07 3.59 -39.20
N VAL A 594 8.54 2.40 -39.47
CA VAL A 594 7.08 2.12 -39.49
C VAL A 594 6.39 2.49 -38.18
N ARG A 595 7.14 2.52 -37.07
CA ARG A 595 6.63 2.87 -35.74
C ARG A 595 6.65 4.37 -35.43
N LEU A 596 7.14 5.22 -36.34
CA LEU A 596 7.09 6.68 -36.22
C LEU A 596 6.24 7.26 -37.35
N LEU A 597 5.01 7.64 -37.03
CA LEU A 597 4.04 8.17 -37.98
C LEU A 597 4.37 9.61 -38.32
N ASN A 598 4.75 9.90 -39.56
CA ASN A 598 4.97 11.27 -40.02
C ASN A 598 3.63 11.93 -40.37
N ILE A 599 3.28 13.00 -39.68
CA ILE A 599 2.03 13.74 -39.83
C ILE A 599 2.36 15.18 -40.17
N ARG A 600 1.81 15.65 -41.30
CA ARG A 600 2.07 16.98 -41.84
C ARG A 600 1.02 18.00 -41.45
#